data_AF-W2T6R6-F1
#
_entry.id   AF-W2T6R6-F1
#
_cell.length_a   1.000
_cell.length_b   1.000
_cell.length_c   1.000
_cell.angle_alpha   90.00
_cell.angle_beta   90.00
_cell.angle_gamma   90.00
#
_symmetry.space_group_name_H-M   'P 1'
#
loop_
_entity.id
_entity.type
_entity.pdbx_description
1 polymer ?
#
loop_
_entity_poly.entity_id
_entity_poly.type
_entity_poly.pdbx_seq_one_letter_code
_entity_poly.pdbx_strand_id
1 'polypeptide(L)'
;MNNVFAVYGIEVSKRHLSLTADYMTFTGAIAPFNRTAMASSSSPLQKMTFETTMAFMKEALLHGEEDMLSSPSARLVMGSLSRGGTGAFDLLVSPEYSA
;
A
#
# COMPACT_ATOMS: atom_id res chain seq x y z
N MET A 1 -4.83 10.49 18.99
CA MET A 1 -3.43 10.01 19.00
C MET A 1 -2.48 10.94 19.76
N ASN A 2 -2.57 12.27 19.62
CA ASN A 2 -1.69 13.23 20.34
C ASN A 2 -1.54 12.96 21.84
N ASN A 3 -2.63 12.68 22.55
CA ASN A 3 -2.60 12.50 24.02
C ASN A 3 -1.73 11.31 24.46
N VAL A 4 -1.53 10.31 23.60
CA VAL A 4 -0.65 9.16 23.93
C VAL A 4 0.81 9.59 23.89
N PHE A 5 1.22 10.39 22.90
CA PHE A 5 2.60 10.83 22.72
C PHE A 5 2.98 12.00 23.65
N ALA A 6 2.04 12.93 23.88
CA ALA A 6 2.26 14.13 24.68
C ALA A 6 2.63 13.82 26.14
N VAL A 7 2.06 12.76 26.73
CA VAL A 7 2.37 12.33 28.10
C VAL A 7 3.83 11.90 28.27
N TYR A 8 4.47 11.44 27.19
CA TYR A 8 5.89 11.05 27.18
C TYR A 8 6.80 12.18 26.68
N GLY A 9 6.28 13.38 26.42
CA GLY A 9 7.05 14.48 25.83
C GLY A 9 7.49 14.23 24.38
N ILE A 10 6.85 13.28 23.68
CA ILE A 10 7.18 12.95 22.29
C ILE A 10 6.37 13.86 21.37
N GLU A 11 7.06 14.71 20.61
CA GLU A 11 6.43 15.56 19.61
C GLU A 11 6.30 14.82 18.27
N VAL A 12 5.06 14.69 17.79
CA VAL A 12 4.75 14.11 16.47
C VAL A 12 4.05 15.16 15.63
N SER A 13 4.59 15.44 14.44
CA SER A 13 3.97 16.37 13.49
C SER A 13 2.55 15.90 13.14
N LYS A 14 1.60 16.85 13.17
CA LYS A 14 0.18 16.61 12.84
C LYS A 14 -0.01 15.91 11.49
N ARG A 15 0.88 16.17 10.52
CA ARG A 15 0.82 15.56 9.17
C ARG A 15 0.85 14.03 9.20
N HIS A 16 1.61 13.42 10.12
CA HIS A 16 1.66 11.96 10.24
C HIS A 16 0.34 11.43 10.79
N LEU A 17 -0.17 12.08 11.84
CA LEU A 17 -1.38 11.65 12.52
C LEU A 17 -2.64 11.86 11.69
N SER A 18 -2.70 12.95 10.92
CA SER A 18 -3.81 13.20 10.00
C SER A 18 -3.81 12.18 8.87
N LEU A 19 -2.65 11.89 8.26
CA LEU A 19 -2.56 10.88 7.21
C LEU A 19 -3.00 9.49 7.71
N THR A 20 -2.58 9.10 8.91
CA THR A 20 -3.03 7.85 9.53
C THR A 20 -4.54 7.87 9.80
N ALA A 21 -5.08 8.96 10.33
CA ALA A 21 -6.51 9.09 10.60
C ALA A 21 -7.34 9.02 9.31
N ASP A 22 -6.95 9.76 8.27
CA ASP A 22 -7.62 9.77 6.97
C ASP A 22 -7.63 8.36 6.35
N TYR A 23 -6.51 7.65 6.43
CA TYR A 23 -6.41 6.26 5.97
C TYR A 23 -7.27 5.31 6.82
N MET A 24 -7.41 5.53 8.12
CA MET A 24 -8.32 4.73 8.94
C MET A 24 -9.79 5.00 8.62
N THR A 25 -10.14 6.17 8.07
CA THR A 25 -11.54 6.58 7.88
C THR A 25 -11.98 6.71 6.42
N PHE A 26 -11.15 6.34 5.44
CA PHE A 26 -11.43 6.59 4.01
C PHE A 26 -12.70 5.90 3.50
N THR A 27 -13.13 4.81 4.13
CA THR A 27 -14.35 4.06 3.78
C THR A 27 -15.62 4.63 4.43
N GLY A 28 -15.50 5.69 5.25
CA GLY A 28 -16.60 6.23 6.06
C GLY A 28 -16.81 5.50 7.39
N ALA A 29 -16.03 4.45 7.68
CA ALA A 29 -15.97 3.77 8.97
C ALA A 29 -14.54 3.74 9.50
N ILE A 30 -14.36 3.50 10.80
CA ILE A 30 -13.02 3.38 11.40
C ILE A 30 -12.48 1.98 11.10
N ALA A 31 -11.57 1.89 10.14
CA ALA A 31 -10.82 0.70 9.79
C ALA A 31 -9.49 0.63 10.58
N PRO A 32 -9.25 -0.44 11.35
CA PRO A 32 -7.97 -0.66 12.03
C PRO A 32 -6.89 -1.16 11.06
N PHE A 33 -5.61 -1.14 11.47
CA PHE A 33 -4.51 -1.74 10.70
C PHE A 33 -4.35 -3.23 11.06
N ASN A 34 -5.29 -4.07 10.63
CA ASN A 34 -5.26 -5.51 10.88
C ASN A 34 -5.66 -6.32 9.63
N ARG A 35 -5.70 -7.65 9.77
CA ARG A 35 -6.02 -8.56 8.67
C ARG A 35 -7.39 -8.33 8.03
N THR A 36 -8.39 -7.96 8.83
CA THR A 36 -9.75 -7.72 8.36
C THR A 36 -9.79 -6.49 7.45
N ALA A 37 -9.09 -5.42 7.83
CA ALA A 37 -8.95 -4.25 6.96
C ALA A 37 -8.05 -4.55 5.75
N MET A 38 -6.97 -5.32 5.92
CA MET A 38 -6.08 -5.68 4.81
C MET A 38 -6.78 -6.50 3.72
N ALA A 39 -7.81 -7.28 4.07
CA ALA A 39 -8.62 -8.01 3.10
C ALA A 39 -9.31 -7.11 2.06
N SER A 40 -9.51 -5.82 2.38
CA SER A 40 -10.06 -4.83 1.45
C SER A 40 -9.02 -4.23 0.47
N SER A 41 -7.74 -4.64 0.58
CA SER A 41 -6.70 -4.20 -0.35
C SER A 41 -6.96 -4.74 -1.76
N SER A 42 -6.76 -3.87 -2.76
CA SER A 42 -6.96 -4.19 -4.17
C SER A 42 -5.88 -5.10 -4.77
N SER A 43 -4.78 -5.35 -4.07
CA SER A 43 -3.66 -6.16 -4.56
C SER A 43 -3.67 -7.54 -3.87
N PRO A 44 -4.01 -8.62 -4.60
CA PRO A 44 -3.92 -10.00 -4.09
C PRO A 44 -2.54 -10.33 -3.52
N LEU A 45 -1.46 -9.90 -4.17
CA LEU A 45 -0.10 -10.17 -3.71
C LEU A 45 0.24 -9.38 -2.44
N GLN A 46 -0.30 -8.17 -2.29
CA GLN A 46 -0.18 -7.43 -1.01
C GLN A 46 -0.93 -8.14 0.12
N LYS A 47 -2.14 -8.66 -0.12
CA LYS A 47 -2.88 -9.46 0.87
C LYS A 47 -2.06 -10.70 1.29
N MET A 48 -1.51 -11.43 0.32
CA MET A 48 -0.73 -12.66 0.53
C MET A 48 0.58 -12.46 1.29
N THR A 49 1.26 -11.33 1.09
CA THR A 49 2.54 -11.00 1.73
C THR A 49 2.38 -10.45 3.14
N PHE A 50 1.18 -10.04 3.54
CA PHE A 50 0.89 -9.62 4.91
C PHE A 50 0.79 -10.84 5.86
N GLU A 51 -0.23 -11.68 5.69
CA GLU A 51 -0.37 -12.94 6.44
C GLU A 51 -1.39 -13.88 5.79
N THR A 52 -1.45 -15.14 6.23
CA THR A 52 -2.41 -16.16 5.74
C THR A 52 -2.40 -16.34 4.22
N THR A 53 -1.20 -16.36 3.64
CA THR A 53 -0.91 -16.41 2.20
C THR A 53 -1.78 -17.41 1.44
N MET A 54 -1.86 -18.67 1.89
CA MET A 54 -2.63 -19.71 1.18
C MET A 54 -4.14 -19.45 1.18
N ALA A 55 -4.67 -18.79 2.21
CA ALA A 55 -6.08 -18.45 2.28
C ALA A 55 -6.43 -17.39 1.23
N PHE A 56 -5.66 -16.30 1.18
CA PHE A 56 -5.84 -15.24 0.18
C PHE A 56 -5.53 -15.72 -1.25
N MET A 57 -4.55 -16.60 -1.42
CA MET A 57 -4.25 -17.23 -2.71
C MET A 57 -5.44 -18.04 -3.22
N LYS A 58 -6.01 -18.90 -2.36
CA LYS A 58 -7.19 -19.68 -2.72
C LYS A 58 -8.37 -18.77 -3.07
N GLU A 59 -8.61 -17.73 -2.29
CA GLU A 59 -9.69 -16.77 -2.54
C GLU A 59 -9.50 -16.04 -3.87
N ALA A 60 -8.30 -15.54 -4.16
CA ALA A 60 -7.98 -14.87 -5.41
C ALA A 60 -8.18 -15.81 -6.63
N LEU A 61 -7.75 -17.07 -6.53
CA LEU A 61 -7.95 -18.06 -7.59
C LEU A 61 -9.43 -18.39 -7.82
N LEU A 62 -10.23 -18.48 -6.74
CA LEU A 62 -11.66 -18.78 -6.83
C LEU A 62 -12.46 -17.63 -7.45
N HIS A 63 -12.06 -16.38 -7.19
CA HIS A 63 -12.73 -15.19 -7.73
C HIS A 63 -12.12 -14.70 -9.05
N GLY A 64 -11.02 -15.29 -9.50
CA GLY A 64 -10.30 -14.85 -10.70
C GLY A 64 -9.70 -13.45 -10.54
N GLU A 65 -9.20 -13.10 -9.35
CA GLU A 65 -8.61 -11.79 -9.10
C GLU A 65 -7.27 -11.63 -9.87
N GLU A 66 -7.09 -10.48 -10.52
CA GLU A 66 -5.84 -10.08 -11.15
C GLU A 66 -5.13 -9.01 -10.32
N ASP A 67 -3.80 -9.09 -10.20
CA ASP A 67 -3.01 -8.07 -9.52
C ASP A 67 -2.47 -7.05 -10.54
N MET A 68 -2.92 -5.79 -10.41
CA MET A 68 -2.51 -4.69 -11.29
C MET A 68 -1.07 -4.19 -11.04
N LEU A 69 -0.32 -4.81 -10.11
CA LEU A 69 1.04 -4.45 -9.74
C LEU A 69 1.16 -2.96 -9.38
N SER A 70 0.13 -2.41 -8.72
CA SER A 70 0.12 -1.02 -8.25
C SER A 70 0.74 -0.89 -6.87
N SER A 71 0.64 -1.93 -6.03
CA SER A 71 1.24 -1.93 -4.70
C SER A 71 2.75 -2.14 -4.77
N PRO A 72 3.53 -1.47 -3.88
CA PRO A 72 4.96 -1.75 -3.77
C PRO A 72 5.27 -3.23 -3.51
N SER A 73 4.48 -3.92 -2.67
CA SER A 73 4.67 -5.34 -2.37
C SER A 73 4.49 -6.23 -3.60
N ALA A 74 3.43 -6.02 -4.40
CA ALA A 74 3.21 -6.80 -5.62
C ALA A 74 4.33 -6.60 -6.64
N ARG A 75 4.78 -5.35 -6.81
CA ARG A 75 5.89 -5.03 -7.72
C ARG A 75 7.19 -5.68 -7.28
N LEU A 76 7.48 -5.68 -5.99
CA LEU A 76 8.65 -6.37 -5.43
C LEU A 76 8.59 -7.87 -5.68
N VAL A 77 7.44 -8.52 -5.45
CA VAL A 77 7.24 -9.95 -5.74
C VAL A 77 7.52 -10.27 -7.22
N MET A 78 7.12 -9.39 -8.13
CA MET A 78 7.33 -9.55 -9.58
C MET A 78 8.67 -9.02 -10.09
N GLY A 79 9.57 -8.54 -9.21
CA GLY A 79 10.86 -7.95 -9.62
C GLY A 79 10.74 -6.65 -10.42
N SER A 80 9.62 -5.93 -10.30
CA SER A 80 9.33 -4.68 -11.00
C SER A 80 9.70 -3.45 -10.15
N LEU A 81 10.13 -2.36 -10.82
CA LEU A 81 10.45 -1.08 -10.16
C LEU A 81 9.21 -0.47 -9.50
N SER A 82 9.26 -0.10 -8.22
CA SER A 82 8.16 0.56 -7.50
C SER A 82 7.78 1.92 -8.10
N ARG A 83 6.48 2.23 -8.18
CA ARG A 83 5.93 3.49 -8.76
C ARG A 83 5.94 4.68 -7.77
N GLY A 84 6.90 4.72 -6.85
CA GLY A 84 7.07 5.80 -5.87
C GLY A 84 8.45 6.45 -5.96
N GLY A 85 8.55 7.72 -5.56
CA GLY A 85 9.82 8.45 -5.59
C GLY A 85 10.35 8.60 -7.03
N THR A 86 11.55 8.09 -7.28
CA THR A 86 12.19 8.15 -8.61
C THR A 86 11.52 7.25 -9.66
N GLY A 87 10.78 6.22 -9.25
CA GLY A 87 10.02 5.36 -10.16
C GLY A 87 8.61 5.88 -10.48
N ALA A 88 8.24 7.06 -9.97
CA ALA A 88 6.91 7.66 -10.17
C ALA A 88 6.70 8.22 -11.59
N PHE A 89 7.76 8.31 -12.40
CA PHE A 89 7.72 8.78 -13.78
C PHE A 89 8.69 7.96 -14.63
N ASP A 90 8.43 7.96 -15.94
CA ASP A 90 9.32 7.34 -16.92
C ASP A 90 10.19 8.41 -17.60
N LEU A 91 11.43 8.06 -17.93
CA LEU A 91 12.34 8.92 -18.67
C LEU A 91 12.33 8.51 -20.14
N LEU A 92 12.16 9.48 -21.02
CA LEU A 92 12.18 9.30 -22.47
C LEU A 92 13.35 10.07 -23.05
N VAL A 93 14.08 9.45 -23.98
CA VAL A 93 15.11 10.14 -24.78
C VAL A 93 14.42 10.80 -25.97
N SER A 94 14.70 12.08 -26.23
CA SER A 94 14.07 12.76 -27.37
C SER A 94 14.62 12.21 -28.68
N PRO A 95 13.78 12.07 -29.74
CA PRO A 95 14.16 11.41 -30.99
C PRO A 95 15.37 12.05 -31.70
N GLU A 96 15.60 13.33 -31.47
CA GLU A 96 16.73 14.11 -31.96
C GLU A 96 18.11 13.64 -31.41
N TYR A 97 18.14 12.90 -30.31
CA TYR A 97 19.35 12.27 -29.75
C TYR A 97 19.38 10.74 -29.92
N SER A 98 18.38 10.17 -30.60
CA SER A 98 18.29 8.74 -30.92
C SER A 98 18.98 8.49 -32.26
N ALA A 99 20.30 8.31 -32.23
CA ALA A 99 21.11 7.92 -33.39
C ALA A 99 20.80 6.49 -33.88
#